data_AF-A0A2V1JPY3-F1
#
_entry.id   AF-A0A2V1JPY3-F1
#
_cell.length_a   1.000
_cell.length_b   1.000
_cell.length_c   1.000
_cell.angle_alpha   90.00
_cell.angle_beta   90.00
_cell.angle_gamma   90.00
#
_symmetry.space_group_name_H-M   'P 1'
#
loop_
_entity.id
_entity.type
_entity.pdbx_description
1 polymer ?
#
loop_
_entity_poly.entity_id
_entity_poly.type
_entity_poly.pdbx_seq_one_letter_code
_entity_poly.pdbx_strand_id
1 'polypeptide(L)'
;MIAIGCAHLIQRSQENREKLKASYTAESMIRRIESQLSRYLENSEFFKNIISSGYEISEDEFTDLSYLMKENKKVIEAYELAPAGVVTMVYPLEGNQKALGMDMLQLPERKREATLAKESGEYTIAGPFELKQGGTGALLFDPIYVKDENDQEVFWGFSILVMNRKNFVEELNVESLEAEFYHFRIWKYDQNEEKVTIMQGEENDFTDALDVECSVPNDTWHFEIVPKHGWSTTAEKALWYVITGEKRNERTQVKLSVVYLDGKY
;
A
#
# COMPACT_ATOMS: atom_id res chain seq x y z
N MET A 1 -6.06 -42.74 19.85
CA MET A 1 -6.30 -41.38 20.40
C MET A 1 -5.02 -40.55 20.55
N ILE A 2 -3.95 -41.04 21.21
CA ILE A 2 -2.72 -40.25 21.43
C ILE A 2 -2.02 -39.82 20.12
N ALA A 3 -1.87 -40.73 19.14
CA ALA A 3 -1.21 -40.42 17.86
C ALA A 3 -1.98 -39.37 17.01
N ILE A 4 -3.31 -39.40 17.05
CA ILE A 4 -4.17 -38.42 16.36
C ILE A 4 -4.02 -37.03 17.02
N GLY A 5 -3.95 -36.99 18.35
CA GLY A 5 -3.69 -35.76 19.10
C GLY A 5 -2.32 -35.16 18.78
N CYS A 6 -1.26 -35.98 18.70
CA CYS A 6 0.08 -35.51 18.33
C CYS A 6 0.14 -35.01 16.88
N ALA A 7 -0.48 -35.72 15.93
CA ALA A 7 -0.57 -35.27 14.54
C ALA A 7 -1.30 -33.93 14.41
N HIS A 8 -2.40 -33.76 15.13
CA HIS A 8 -3.15 -32.49 15.18
C HIS A 8 -2.31 -31.33 15.76
N LEU A 9 -1.53 -31.59 16.82
CA LEU A 9 -0.63 -30.60 17.41
C LEU A 9 0.51 -30.21 16.46
N ILE A 10 1.08 -31.17 15.74
CA ILE A 10 2.15 -30.92 14.75
C ILE A 10 1.62 -30.09 13.58
N GLN A 11 0.45 -30.46 13.04
CA GLN A 11 -0.19 -29.70 11.95
C GLN A 11 -0.51 -28.27 12.40
N ARG A 12 -1.14 -28.09 13.56
CA ARG A 12 -1.45 -26.75 14.09
C ARG A 12 -0.19 -25.93 14.34
N SER A 13 0.90 -26.58 14.80
CA SER A 13 2.20 -25.92 14.96
C SER A 13 2.80 -25.49 13.63
N GLN A 14 2.66 -26.29 12.56
CA GLN A 14 3.09 -25.92 11.21
C GLN A 14 2.27 -24.77 10.64
N GLU A 15 0.94 -24.85 10.70
CA GLU A 15 0.05 -23.78 10.25
C GLU A 15 0.37 -22.46 10.97
N ASN A 16 0.58 -22.50 12.29
CA ASN A 16 0.97 -21.31 13.06
C ASN A 16 2.34 -20.74 12.62
N ARG A 17 3.30 -21.60 12.25
CA ARG A 17 4.60 -21.14 11.74
C ARG A 17 4.47 -20.46 10.38
N GLU A 18 3.65 -21.01 9.48
CA GLU A 18 3.41 -20.39 8.17
C GLU A 18 2.64 -19.08 8.31
N LYS A 19 1.64 -19.00 9.20
CA LYS A 19 0.95 -17.74 9.52
C LYS A 19 1.90 -16.69 10.09
N LEU A 20 2.83 -17.08 10.97
CA LEU A 20 3.83 -16.17 11.52
C LEU A 20 4.78 -15.65 10.42
N LYS A 21 5.24 -16.52 9.51
CA LYS A 21 6.04 -16.09 8.34
C LYS A 21 5.27 -15.12 7.46
N ALA A 22 4.02 -15.44 7.15
CA ALA A 22 3.15 -14.57 6.34
C ALA A 22 2.95 -13.19 7.00
N SER A 23 2.78 -13.14 8.32
CA SER A 23 2.70 -11.88 9.08
C SER A 23 4.00 -11.06 8.94
N TYR A 24 5.17 -11.68 9.11
CA TYR A 24 6.45 -10.98 8.92
C TYR A 24 6.64 -10.50 7.48
N THR A 25 6.18 -11.28 6.51
CA THR A 25 6.19 -10.90 5.09
C THR A 25 5.31 -9.68 4.83
N ALA A 26 4.08 -9.66 5.35
CA ALA A 26 3.17 -8.53 5.24
C ALA A 26 3.77 -7.25 5.86
N GLU A 27 4.24 -7.33 7.11
CA GLU A 27 4.87 -6.19 7.77
C GLU A 27 6.13 -5.71 7.05
N SER A 28 6.95 -6.62 6.52
CA SER A 28 8.15 -6.26 5.77
C SER A 28 7.80 -5.53 4.47
N MET A 29 6.69 -5.91 3.84
CA MET A 29 6.20 -5.24 2.64
C MET A 29 5.71 -3.82 2.96
N ILE A 30 4.96 -3.65 4.06
CA ILE A 30 4.54 -2.32 4.52
C ILE A 30 5.74 -1.44 4.86
N ARG A 31 6.72 -1.94 5.62
CA ARG A 31 7.96 -1.17 5.90
C ARG A 31 8.69 -0.76 4.62
N ARG A 32 8.67 -1.60 3.59
CA ARG A 32 9.25 -1.26 2.28
C ARG A 32 8.44 -0.16 1.58
N ILE A 33 7.12 -0.23 1.62
CA ILE A 33 6.22 0.82 1.12
C ILE A 33 6.50 2.14 1.82
N GLU A 34 6.48 2.17 3.15
CA GLU A 34 6.77 3.35 3.96
C GLU A 34 8.14 3.93 3.61
N SER A 35 9.18 3.08 3.52
CA SER A 35 10.51 3.52 3.13
C SER A 35 10.56 4.14 1.73
N GLN A 36 9.82 3.60 0.75
CA GLN A 36 9.74 4.25 -0.57
C GLN A 36 8.99 5.58 -0.52
N LEU A 37 7.89 5.66 0.22
CA LEU A 37 7.14 6.90 0.38
C LEU A 37 7.98 7.99 1.05
N SER A 38 8.75 7.66 2.09
CA SER A 38 9.67 8.62 2.73
C SER A 38 10.68 9.19 1.74
N ARG A 39 11.21 8.38 0.81
CA ARG A 39 12.14 8.85 -0.23
C ARG A 39 11.48 9.81 -1.25
N TYR A 40 10.18 9.69 -1.46
CA TYR A 40 9.45 10.66 -2.27
C TYR A 40 9.19 11.94 -1.49
N LEU A 41 8.86 11.83 -0.20
CA LEU A 41 8.63 12.96 0.70
C LEU A 41 9.88 13.82 0.92
N GLU A 42 11.09 13.31 0.70
CA GLU A 42 12.32 14.14 0.69
C GLU A 42 12.20 15.37 -0.24
N ASN A 43 11.53 15.24 -1.39
CA ASN A 43 11.28 16.35 -2.31
C ASN A 43 10.29 17.37 -1.73
N SER A 44 9.28 16.86 -1.03
CA SER A 44 8.28 17.68 -0.35
C SER A 44 8.89 18.46 0.83
N GLU A 45 9.76 17.80 1.58
CA GLU A 45 10.48 18.36 2.72
C GLU A 45 11.36 19.54 2.31
N PHE A 46 11.92 19.52 1.10
CA PHE A 46 12.65 20.67 0.56
C PHE A 46 11.74 21.90 0.40
N PHE A 47 10.58 21.75 -0.24
CA PHE A 47 9.62 22.86 -0.40
C PHE A 47 9.12 23.35 0.95
N LYS A 48 8.80 22.42 1.86
CA LYS A 48 8.41 22.72 3.24
C LYS A 48 9.45 23.60 3.92
N ASN A 49 10.73 23.20 3.90
CA ASN A 49 11.80 23.96 4.54
C ASN A 49 12.01 25.35 3.94
N ILE A 50 11.94 25.49 2.61
CA ILE A 50 12.04 26.79 1.94
C ILE A 50 10.87 27.71 2.35
N ILE A 51 9.64 27.21 2.25
CA ILE A 51 8.44 28.00 2.55
C ILE A 51 8.39 28.36 4.04
N SER A 52 8.69 27.41 4.93
CA SER A 52 8.74 27.64 6.38
C SER A 52 9.84 28.62 6.80
N SER A 53 10.85 28.87 5.96
CA SER A 53 11.87 29.90 6.19
C SER A 53 11.37 31.34 5.87
N GLY A 54 10.18 31.47 5.32
CA GLY A 54 9.61 32.73 4.84
C GLY A 54 10.00 33.08 3.40
N TYR A 55 10.63 32.15 2.67
CA TYR A 55 10.93 32.35 1.25
C TYR A 55 9.69 32.14 0.39
N GLU A 56 9.38 33.11 -0.46
CA GLU A 56 8.34 32.99 -1.48
C GLU A 56 8.94 32.41 -2.75
N ILE A 57 8.64 31.13 -3.01
CA ILE A 57 9.07 30.45 -4.24
C ILE A 57 8.25 30.95 -5.44
N SER A 58 8.93 31.34 -6.51
CA SER A 58 8.29 31.70 -7.79
C SER A 58 7.90 30.46 -8.61
N GLU A 59 7.00 30.62 -9.59
CA GLU A 59 6.59 29.52 -10.48
C GLU A 59 7.77 28.94 -11.28
N ASP A 60 8.69 29.80 -11.74
CA ASP A 60 9.89 29.37 -12.48
C ASP A 60 10.82 28.55 -11.59
N GLU A 61 11.07 29.00 -10.35
CA GLU A 61 11.89 28.24 -9.40
C GLU A 61 11.25 26.91 -9.02
N PHE A 62 9.94 26.91 -8.75
CA PHE A 62 9.20 25.68 -8.50
C PHE A 62 9.33 24.70 -9.65
N THR A 63 9.22 25.20 -10.89
CA THR A 63 9.35 24.41 -12.12
C THR A 63 10.75 23.81 -12.24
N ASP A 64 11.81 24.62 -12.10
CA ASP A 64 13.20 24.18 -12.23
C ASP A 64 13.56 23.15 -11.13
N LEU A 65 13.17 23.42 -9.89
CA LEU A 65 13.40 22.50 -8.76
C LEU A 65 12.64 21.20 -8.95
N SER A 66 11.37 21.27 -9.35
CA SER A 66 10.54 20.08 -9.60
C SER A 66 11.07 19.24 -10.75
N TYR A 67 11.62 19.86 -11.81
CA TYR A 67 12.28 19.16 -12.91
C TYR A 67 13.46 18.32 -12.42
N LEU A 68 14.37 18.95 -11.65
CA LEU A 68 15.53 18.26 -11.07
C LEU A 68 15.11 17.12 -10.14
N MET A 69 14.09 17.36 -9.32
CA MET A 69 13.54 16.38 -8.37
C MET A 69 12.82 15.21 -9.03
N LYS A 70 12.23 15.42 -10.21
CA LYS A 70 11.52 14.39 -10.99
C LYS A 70 12.50 13.50 -11.76
N GLU A 71 13.71 13.95 -12.03
CA GLU A 71 14.69 13.21 -12.83
C GLU A 71 14.84 11.77 -12.27
N ASN A 72 14.55 10.76 -13.10
CA ASN A 72 14.55 9.32 -12.76
C ASN A 72 13.41 8.81 -11.85
N LYS A 73 12.42 9.62 -11.47
CA LYS A 73 11.25 9.18 -10.67
C LYS A 73 10.02 8.93 -11.56
N LYS A 74 9.86 7.69 -12.03
CA LYS A 74 8.68 7.29 -12.84
C LYS A 74 7.38 7.23 -12.05
N VAL A 75 7.46 7.08 -10.73
CA VAL A 75 6.28 6.96 -9.86
C VAL A 75 5.58 8.28 -9.64
N ILE A 76 6.35 9.37 -9.49
CA ILE A 76 5.78 10.70 -9.29
C ILE A 76 5.40 11.26 -10.66
N GLU A 77 4.11 11.45 -10.92
CA GLU A 77 3.57 12.04 -12.14
C GLU A 77 3.67 13.56 -12.10
N ALA A 78 3.30 14.14 -10.96
CA ALA A 78 3.33 15.59 -10.77
C ALA A 78 3.67 15.99 -9.32
N TYR A 79 4.19 17.20 -9.20
CA TYR A 79 4.37 17.96 -7.97
C TYR A 79 3.38 19.11 -7.99
N GLU A 80 2.75 19.40 -6.87
CA GLU A 80 1.78 20.47 -6.72
C GLU A 80 2.06 21.26 -5.43
N LEU A 81 1.97 22.58 -5.48
CA LEU A 81 1.92 23.44 -4.29
C LEU A 81 0.52 24.02 -4.16
N ALA A 82 -0.04 23.91 -2.95
CA ALA A 82 -1.40 24.31 -2.66
C ALA A 82 -1.50 25.23 -1.43
N PRO A 83 -1.13 26.52 -1.54
CA PRO A 83 -1.37 27.51 -0.50
C PRO A 83 -2.84 27.53 -0.06
N ALA A 84 -3.07 27.54 1.24
CA ALA A 84 -4.40 27.45 1.87
C ALA A 84 -5.24 26.23 1.41
N GLY A 85 -4.62 25.23 0.80
CA GLY A 85 -5.30 24.06 0.22
C GLY A 85 -5.69 24.21 -1.25
N VAL A 86 -5.45 25.36 -1.89
CA VAL A 86 -5.77 25.61 -3.31
C VAL A 86 -4.52 25.46 -4.15
N VAL A 87 -4.52 24.54 -5.13
CA VAL A 87 -3.36 24.32 -6.00
C VAL A 87 -3.08 25.56 -6.85
N THR A 88 -1.90 26.17 -6.68
CA THR A 88 -1.46 27.33 -7.45
C THR A 88 -0.31 27.02 -8.39
N MET A 89 0.50 26.00 -8.11
CA MET A 89 1.62 25.59 -8.95
C MET A 89 1.56 24.09 -9.18
N VAL A 90 1.88 23.66 -10.41
CA VAL A 90 1.92 22.24 -10.79
C VAL A 90 3.02 21.97 -11.80
N TYR A 91 3.76 20.88 -11.60
CA TYR A 91 4.83 20.44 -12.47
C TYR A 91 4.79 18.94 -12.75
N PRO A 92 4.92 18.47 -14.01
CA PRO A 92 4.97 19.29 -15.23
C PRO A 92 3.61 19.94 -15.49
N LEU A 93 3.57 21.16 -16.02
CA LEU A 93 2.30 21.82 -16.32
C LEU A 93 1.50 21.10 -17.42
N GLU A 94 2.21 20.59 -18.43
CA GLU A 94 1.60 19.84 -19.53
C GLU A 94 0.91 18.57 -19.02
N GLY A 95 -0.39 18.43 -19.30
CA GLY A 95 -1.22 17.32 -18.85
C GLY A 95 -1.84 17.52 -17.46
N ASN A 96 -1.34 18.47 -16.67
CA ASN A 96 -1.76 18.71 -15.29
C ASN A 96 -2.50 20.04 -15.07
N GLN A 97 -2.81 20.81 -16.12
CA GLN A 97 -3.41 22.15 -15.99
C GLN A 97 -4.75 22.16 -15.24
N LYS A 98 -5.49 21.05 -15.27
CA LYS A 98 -6.77 20.90 -14.55
C LYS A 98 -6.61 20.89 -13.03
N ALA A 99 -5.39 20.69 -12.52
CA ALA A 99 -5.15 20.72 -11.09
C ALA A 99 -5.17 22.14 -10.52
N LEU A 100 -4.77 23.14 -11.32
CA LEU A 100 -4.72 24.53 -10.91
C LEU A 100 -6.11 25.04 -10.48
N GLY A 101 -6.16 25.69 -9.32
CA GLY A 101 -7.37 26.22 -8.72
C GLY A 101 -8.24 25.20 -7.99
N MET A 102 -7.87 23.92 -7.95
CA MET A 102 -8.59 22.94 -7.14
C MET A 102 -8.34 23.19 -5.65
N ASP A 103 -9.42 23.33 -4.88
CA ASP A 103 -9.38 23.43 -3.43
C ASP A 103 -9.48 22.04 -2.79
N MET A 104 -8.36 21.53 -2.31
CA MET A 104 -8.23 20.20 -1.71
C MET A 104 -8.99 20.05 -0.39
N LEU A 105 -9.32 21.17 0.28
CA LEU A 105 -10.07 21.18 1.53
C LEU A 105 -11.59 21.29 1.30
N GLN A 106 -12.03 21.56 0.07
CA GLN A 106 -13.45 21.66 -0.29
C GLN A 106 -13.91 20.60 -1.27
N LEU A 107 -13.00 20.06 -2.09
CA LEU A 107 -13.32 19.04 -3.09
C LEU A 107 -13.71 17.72 -2.39
N PRO A 108 -14.97 17.23 -2.52
CA PRO A 108 -15.48 16.12 -1.72
C PRO A 108 -14.62 14.85 -1.77
N GLU A 109 -14.04 14.53 -2.93
CA GLU A 109 -13.18 13.36 -3.09
C GLU A 109 -11.78 13.51 -2.48
N ARG A 110 -11.35 14.71 -2.08
CA ARG A 110 -10.01 14.99 -1.49
C ARG A 110 -10.08 15.47 -0.05
N LYS A 111 -11.21 16.03 0.34
CA LYS A 111 -11.40 16.81 1.57
C LYS A 111 -11.02 16.06 2.82
N ARG A 112 -11.43 14.80 2.96
CA ARG A 112 -11.21 14.01 4.19
C ARG A 112 -9.71 13.86 4.45
N GLU A 113 -8.98 13.31 3.49
CA GLU A 113 -7.55 13.03 3.65
C GLU A 113 -6.71 14.31 3.71
N ALA A 114 -7.06 15.34 2.95
CA ALA A 114 -6.40 16.64 3.06
C ALA A 114 -6.62 17.29 4.43
N THR A 115 -7.83 17.16 5.00
CA THR A 115 -8.14 17.68 6.33
C THR A 115 -7.40 16.90 7.41
N LEU A 116 -7.33 15.56 7.31
CA LEU A 116 -6.54 14.74 8.23
C LEU A 116 -5.06 15.15 8.23
N ALA A 117 -4.45 15.34 7.06
CA ALA A 117 -3.08 15.83 6.95
C ALA A 117 -2.91 17.19 7.65
N LYS A 118 -3.81 18.14 7.36
CA LYS A 118 -3.79 19.48 7.96
C LYS A 118 -4.00 19.47 9.48
N GLU A 119 -4.76 18.53 10.02
CA GLU A 119 -5.07 18.49 11.45
C GLU A 119 -4.00 17.77 12.25
N SER A 120 -3.41 16.70 11.71
CA SER A 120 -2.34 15.95 12.39
C SER A 120 -0.96 16.57 12.23
N GLY A 121 -0.73 17.33 11.15
CA GLY A 121 0.60 17.79 10.76
C GLY A 121 1.48 16.70 10.15
N GLU A 122 0.96 15.47 10.03
CA GLU A 122 1.60 14.36 9.33
C GLU A 122 1.12 14.30 7.88
N TYR A 123 1.92 13.71 7.00
CA TYR A 123 1.45 13.47 5.64
C TYR A 123 0.29 12.47 5.61
N THR A 124 -0.56 12.53 4.58
CA THR A 124 -1.65 11.56 4.37
C THR A 124 -1.60 10.98 2.96
N ILE A 125 -1.83 9.67 2.84
CA ILE A 125 -1.93 8.96 1.56
C ILE A 125 -3.40 8.85 1.15
N ALA A 126 -3.77 9.61 0.12
CA ALA A 126 -5.14 9.68 -0.36
C ALA A 126 -5.31 8.92 -1.68
N GLY A 127 -6.44 8.23 -1.82
CA GLY A 127 -6.79 7.45 -3.01
C GLY A 127 -6.86 5.95 -2.73
N PRO A 128 -6.88 5.11 -3.78
CA PRO A 128 -6.70 5.46 -5.19
C PRO A 128 -7.82 6.35 -5.75
N PHE A 129 -7.45 7.26 -6.64
CA PHE A 129 -8.35 8.16 -7.35
C PHE A 129 -8.13 8.08 -8.85
N GLU A 130 -9.18 8.34 -9.62
CA GLU A 130 -9.02 8.69 -11.02
C GLU A 130 -8.30 10.03 -11.12
N LEU A 131 -7.11 9.98 -11.72
CA LEU A 131 -6.30 11.15 -11.98
C LEU A 131 -6.90 11.92 -13.16
N LYS A 132 -6.96 13.26 -13.07
CA LYS A 132 -7.48 14.09 -14.17
C LYS A 132 -6.57 14.04 -15.40
N GLN A 133 -5.32 13.65 -15.19
CA GLN A 133 -4.27 13.35 -16.16
C GLN A 133 -4.53 12.03 -16.92
N GLY A 134 -5.42 11.17 -16.38
CA GLY A 134 -5.70 9.82 -16.86
C GLY A 134 -5.09 8.73 -15.97
N GLY A 135 -5.79 7.60 -15.88
CA GLY A 135 -5.40 6.46 -15.03
C GLY A 135 -5.75 6.64 -13.55
N THR A 136 -5.33 5.68 -12.74
CA THR A 136 -5.59 5.65 -11.30
C THR A 136 -4.30 5.90 -10.52
N GLY A 137 -4.36 6.75 -9.49
CA GLY A 137 -3.20 7.11 -8.68
C GLY A 137 -3.54 7.52 -7.27
N ALA A 138 -2.53 7.92 -6.51
CA ALA A 138 -2.67 8.40 -5.14
C ALA A 138 -2.10 9.81 -5.02
N LEU A 139 -2.60 10.57 -4.05
CA LEU A 139 -2.00 11.83 -3.63
C LEU A 139 -1.31 11.63 -2.28
N LEU A 140 -0.11 12.18 -2.15
CA LEU A 140 0.51 12.40 -0.84
C LEU A 140 0.29 13.87 -0.47
N PHE A 141 -0.54 14.12 0.52
CA PHE A 141 -0.69 15.45 1.11
C PHE A 141 0.35 15.61 2.20
N ASP A 142 1.33 16.48 2.02
CA ASP A 142 2.29 16.85 3.05
C ASP A 142 2.02 18.30 3.51
N PRO A 143 1.55 18.51 4.75
CA PRO A 143 1.16 19.82 5.23
C PRO A 143 2.39 20.68 5.54
N ILE A 144 2.32 21.94 5.13
CA ILE A 144 3.34 22.96 5.38
C ILE A 144 2.78 23.96 6.37
N TYR A 145 3.55 24.26 7.42
CA TYR A 145 3.25 25.29 8.41
C TYR A 145 4.34 26.35 8.40
N VAL A 146 3.94 27.59 8.59
CA VAL A 146 4.84 28.74 8.76
C VAL A 146 4.64 29.31 10.16
N LYS A 147 5.61 30.04 10.66
CA LYS A 147 5.47 30.76 11.92
C LYS A 147 4.86 32.13 11.70
N ASP A 148 3.86 32.49 12.52
CA ASP A 148 3.31 33.84 12.55
C ASP A 148 4.19 34.80 13.36
N GLU A 149 3.75 36.06 13.50
CA GLU A 149 4.45 37.09 14.29
C GLU A 149 4.62 36.72 15.77
N ASN A 150 3.84 35.78 16.28
CA ASN A 150 3.86 35.29 17.66
C ASN A 150 4.60 33.95 17.81
N ASP A 151 5.34 33.51 16.79
CA ASP A 151 6.05 32.22 16.74
C ASP A 151 5.12 30.99 16.78
N GLN A 152 3.83 31.14 16.45
CA GLN A 152 2.86 30.04 16.38
C GLN A 152 2.83 29.41 14.99
N GLU A 153 2.74 28.09 14.92
CA GLU A 153 2.59 27.37 13.65
C GLU A 153 1.19 27.59 13.07
N VAL A 154 1.16 28.14 11.85
CA VAL A 154 -0.06 28.38 11.07
C VAL A 154 0.04 27.58 9.78
N PHE A 155 -1.04 26.87 9.46
CA PHE A 155 -1.14 26.11 8.22
C PHE A 155 -0.98 27.04 7.01
N TRP A 156 0.08 26.84 6.24
CA TRP A 156 0.35 27.58 5.01
C TRP A 156 -0.37 26.93 3.83
N GLY A 157 -0.38 25.60 3.75
CA GLY A 157 -0.86 24.88 2.58
C GLY A 157 -0.29 23.46 2.51
N PHE A 158 -0.32 22.86 1.33
CA PHE A 158 0.28 21.55 1.09
C PHE A 158 1.39 21.62 0.04
N SER A 159 2.38 20.75 0.19
CA SER A 159 3.10 20.16 -0.93
C SER A 159 2.45 18.82 -1.23
N ILE A 160 2.10 18.59 -2.49
CA ILE A 160 1.34 17.42 -2.92
C ILE A 160 2.12 16.67 -3.98
N LEU A 161 2.29 15.36 -3.77
CA LEU A 161 2.88 14.47 -4.77
C LEU A 161 1.78 13.61 -5.41
N VAL A 162 1.67 13.66 -6.73
CA VAL A 162 0.76 12.82 -7.51
C VAL A 162 1.49 11.55 -7.93
N MET A 163 1.05 10.39 -7.44
CA MET A 163 1.69 9.09 -7.67
C MET A 163 0.89 8.23 -8.64
N ASN A 164 1.56 7.67 -9.65
CA ASN A 164 1.00 6.65 -10.51
C ASN A 164 0.99 5.29 -9.80
N ARG A 165 -0.21 4.71 -9.63
CA ARG A 165 -0.37 3.42 -8.94
C ARG A 165 0.41 2.30 -9.62
N LYS A 166 0.34 2.20 -10.95
CA LYS A 166 1.00 1.13 -11.71
C LYS A 166 2.52 1.20 -11.54
N ASN A 167 3.10 2.37 -11.77
CA ASN A 167 4.56 2.53 -11.66
C ASN A 167 5.02 2.28 -10.21
N PHE A 168 4.22 2.65 -9.21
CA PHE A 168 4.55 2.40 -7.81
C PHE A 168 4.57 0.89 -7.49
N VAL A 169 3.58 0.14 -7.96
CA VAL A 169 3.52 -1.32 -7.84
C VAL A 169 4.72 -1.98 -8.51
N GLU A 170 5.09 -1.52 -9.71
CA GLU A 170 6.26 -2.01 -10.43
C GLU A 170 7.58 -1.71 -9.68
N GLU A 171 7.77 -0.50 -9.15
CA GLU A 171 8.99 -0.14 -8.39
C GLU A 171 9.11 -0.92 -7.07
N LEU A 172 7.99 -1.21 -6.43
CA LEU A 172 7.96 -2.09 -5.26
C LEU A 172 8.28 -3.55 -5.60
N ASN A 173 8.47 -3.90 -6.88
CA ASN A 173 8.77 -5.25 -7.35
C ASN A 173 7.81 -6.28 -6.72
N VAL A 174 6.54 -5.91 -6.68
CA VAL A 174 5.45 -6.69 -6.07
C VAL A 174 5.39 -8.11 -6.64
N GLU A 175 5.66 -8.23 -7.93
CA GLU A 175 5.72 -9.50 -8.66
C GLU A 175 6.70 -10.50 -8.03
N SER A 176 7.76 -10.05 -7.35
CA SER A 176 8.71 -10.96 -6.67
C SER A 176 8.13 -11.68 -5.45
N LEU A 177 7.12 -11.10 -4.78
CA LEU A 177 6.38 -11.75 -3.69
C LEU A 177 5.30 -12.69 -4.23
N GLU A 178 4.65 -12.25 -5.31
CA GLU A 178 3.63 -13.04 -6.01
C GLU A 178 4.22 -14.25 -6.70
N ALA A 179 5.42 -14.16 -7.28
CA ALA A 179 5.97 -15.19 -8.14
C ALA A 179 6.16 -16.53 -7.41
N GLU A 180 6.46 -16.53 -6.11
CA GLU A 180 6.98 -17.74 -5.45
C GLU A 180 6.15 -18.28 -4.27
N PHE A 181 5.38 -17.48 -3.51
CA PHE A 181 4.86 -17.98 -2.22
C PHE A 181 3.41 -17.62 -1.86
N TYR A 182 2.93 -16.41 -2.14
CA TYR A 182 1.65 -15.92 -1.58
C TYR A 182 0.75 -15.26 -2.63
N HIS A 183 -0.56 -15.34 -2.42
CA HIS A 183 -1.53 -14.35 -2.90
C HIS A 183 -1.66 -13.27 -1.84
N PHE A 184 -1.76 -12.02 -2.26
CA PHE A 184 -1.98 -10.93 -1.32
C PHE A 184 -2.82 -9.78 -1.88
N ARG A 185 -3.43 -9.02 -0.97
CA ARG A 185 -4.14 -7.78 -1.25
C ARG A 185 -3.93 -6.80 -0.11
N ILE A 186 -3.57 -5.57 -0.46
CA ILE A 186 -3.52 -4.41 0.44
C ILE A 186 -4.74 -3.56 0.15
N TRP A 187 -5.52 -3.26 1.17
CA TRP A 187 -6.75 -2.49 1.06
C TRP A 187 -6.98 -1.61 2.28
N LYS A 188 -7.91 -0.67 2.17
CA LYS A 188 -8.36 0.18 3.27
C LYS A 188 -9.85 0.47 3.17
N TYR A 189 -10.42 1.10 4.19
CA TYR A 189 -11.76 1.68 4.11
C TYR A 189 -11.69 3.12 3.59
N ASP A 190 -12.58 3.45 2.66
CA ASP A 190 -12.77 4.84 2.24
C ASP A 190 -13.69 5.60 3.23
N GLN A 191 -14.05 6.83 2.86
CA GLN A 191 -14.95 7.68 3.64
C GLN A 191 -16.39 7.16 3.79
N ASN A 192 -16.79 6.19 2.96
CA ASN A 192 -18.12 5.56 2.99
C ASN A 192 -18.09 4.19 3.68
N GLU A 193 -16.99 3.83 4.35
CA GLU A 193 -16.72 2.50 4.90
C GLU A 193 -16.70 1.39 3.84
N GLU A 194 -16.43 1.75 2.58
CA GLU A 194 -16.26 0.78 1.50
C GLU A 194 -14.82 0.30 1.42
N LYS A 195 -14.64 -1.01 1.21
CA LYS A 195 -13.33 -1.64 1.04
C LYS A 195 -12.74 -1.27 -0.33
N VAL A 196 -11.67 -0.49 -0.33
CA VAL A 196 -10.94 -0.07 -1.52
C VAL A 196 -9.57 -0.74 -1.59
N THR A 197 -9.29 -1.37 -2.73
CA THR A 197 -8.01 -2.05 -2.96
C THR A 197 -6.94 -1.05 -3.38
N ILE A 198 -5.84 -1.01 -2.64
CA ILE A 198 -4.66 -0.19 -2.95
C ILE A 198 -3.77 -0.95 -3.95
N MET A 199 -3.49 -2.22 -3.65
CA MET A 199 -2.56 -3.07 -4.38
C MET A 199 -2.94 -4.53 -4.21
N GLN A 200 -2.72 -5.37 -5.23
CA GLN A 200 -2.98 -6.79 -5.12
C GLN A 200 -2.19 -7.62 -6.12
N GLY A 201 -2.12 -8.91 -5.78
CA GLY A 201 -1.80 -10.07 -6.60
C GLY A 201 -2.42 -10.16 -7.99
N GLU A 202 -1.79 -10.94 -8.88
CA GLU A 202 -2.43 -11.50 -10.10
C GLU A 202 -3.64 -12.40 -9.79
N GLU A 203 -3.67 -13.09 -8.64
CA GLU A 203 -4.68 -14.10 -8.29
C GLU A 203 -5.49 -13.73 -7.04
N ASN A 204 -6.80 -14.03 -7.06
CA ASN A 204 -7.82 -13.37 -6.24
C ASN A 204 -8.51 -14.26 -5.19
N ASP A 205 -8.04 -15.49 -4.95
CA ASP A 205 -8.63 -16.32 -3.89
C ASP A 205 -8.03 -15.96 -2.53
N PHE A 206 -8.78 -15.17 -1.76
CA PHE A 206 -8.45 -14.76 -0.39
C PHE A 206 -9.27 -15.54 0.65
N THR A 207 -9.81 -16.70 0.30
CA THR A 207 -10.49 -17.57 1.25
C THR A 207 -9.52 -18.03 2.34
N ASP A 208 -9.85 -17.78 3.61
CA ASP A 208 -8.98 -18.05 4.78
C ASP A 208 -7.66 -17.24 4.78
N ALA A 209 -7.61 -16.08 4.12
CA ALA A 209 -6.46 -15.19 4.21
C ALA A 209 -6.22 -14.71 5.65
N LEU A 210 -4.94 -14.57 5.99
CA LEU A 210 -4.53 -13.87 7.21
C LEU A 210 -4.65 -12.38 6.93
N ASP A 211 -5.46 -11.68 7.73
CA ASP A 211 -5.53 -10.22 7.68
C ASP A 211 -4.58 -9.62 8.72
N VAL A 212 -3.65 -8.79 8.26
CA VAL A 212 -2.67 -8.09 9.09
C VAL A 212 -2.97 -6.59 9.01
N GLU A 213 -3.42 -6.03 10.13
CA GLU A 213 -3.63 -4.60 10.26
C GLU A 213 -2.28 -3.86 10.33
N CYS A 214 -2.15 -2.82 9.53
CA CYS A 214 -0.93 -2.06 9.32
C CYS A 214 -1.25 -0.58 9.42
N SER A 215 -0.76 0.07 10.47
CA SER A 215 -0.93 1.52 10.64
C SER A 215 -0.03 2.27 9.66
N VAL A 216 -0.59 3.27 8.99
CA VAL A 216 0.16 4.28 8.23
C VAL A 216 -0.30 5.67 8.70
N PRO A 217 0.44 6.75 8.42
CA PRO A 217 0.02 8.08 8.85
C PRO A 217 -1.40 8.42 8.40
N ASN A 218 -2.23 8.83 9.36
CA ASN A 218 -3.65 9.18 9.19
C ASN A 218 -4.57 8.08 8.62
N ASP A 219 -4.14 6.82 8.55
CA ASP A 219 -4.94 5.75 7.96
C ASP A 219 -4.60 4.36 8.55
N THR A 220 -5.42 3.36 8.24
CA THR A 220 -5.16 1.97 8.63
C THR A 220 -5.39 1.07 7.43
N TRP A 221 -4.33 0.38 7.04
CA TRP A 221 -4.33 -0.54 5.91
C TRP A 221 -4.43 -1.98 6.41
N HIS A 222 -5.06 -2.81 5.60
CA HIS A 222 -5.23 -4.23 5.84
C HIS A 222 -4.48 -5.01 4.78
N PHE A 223 -3.61 -5.90 5.22
CA PHE A 223 -2.83 -6.78 4.36
C PHE A 223 -3.38 -8.19 4.48
N GLU A 224 -4.18 -8.59 3.49
CA GLU A 224 -4.63 -9.97 3.35
C GLU A 224 -3.55 -10.78 2.63
N ILE A 225 -3.11 -11.89 3.23
CA ILE A 225 -2.06 -12.76 2.69
C ILE A 225 -2.41 -14.23 2.88
N VAL A 226 -2.21 -15.05 1.85
CA VAL A 226 -2.45 -16.49 1.89
C VAL A 226 -1.43 -17.24 1.03
N PRO A 227 -0.86 -18.38 1.48
CA PRO A 227 0.06 -19.16 0.64
C PRO A 227 -0.67 -19.72 -0.58
N LYS A 228 0.00 -19.76 -1.75
CA LYS A 228 -0.61 -20.29 -2.99
C LYS A 228 -1.11 -21.73 -2.90
N HIS A 229 -0.54 -22.51 -1.97
CA HIS A 229 -0.92 -23.91 -1.73
C HIS A 229 -1.82 -24.08 -0.49
N GLY A 230 -2.28 -22.98 0.11
CA GLY A 230 -2.98 -22.95 1.38
C GLY A 230 -2.08 -23.14 2.60
N TRP A 231 -2.63 -23.00 3.79
CA TRP A 231 -1.89 -23.11 5.07
C TRP A 231 -1.38 -24.51 5.41
N SER A 232 -1.85 -25.53 4.69
CA SER A 232 -1.43 -26.93 4.83
C SER A 232 -1.17 -27.56 3.46
N THR A 233 -0.08 -28.32 3.37
CA THR A 233 0.35 -28.96 2.12
C THR A 233 -0.53 -30.16 1.76
N THR A 234 -0.55 -30.54 0.47
CA THR A 234 -1.24 -31.75 -0.01
C THR A 234 -0.76 -33.02 0.71
N ALA A 235 0.53 -33.11 1.05
CA ALA A 235 1.10 -34.24 1.78
C ALA A 235 0.59 -34.30 3.24
N GLU A 236 0.44 -33.16 3.90
CA GLU A 236 -0.11 -33.06 5.26
C GLU A 236 -1.61 -33.38 5.27
N LYS A 237 -2.37 -32.88 4.29
CA LYS A 237 -3.78 -33.23 4.09
C LYS A 237 -3.97 -34.73 3.81
N ALA A 238 -3.09 -35.33 3.01
CA ALA A 238 -3.11 -36.77 2.73
C ALA A 238 -2.72 -37.61 3.95
N LEU A 239 -1.70 -37.20 4.70
CA LEU A 239 -1.31 -37.86 5.96
C LEU A 239 -2.44 -37.78 6.99
N TRP A 240 -3.13 -36.65 7.09
CA TRP A 240 -4.32 -36.48 7.93
C TRP A 240 -5.45 -37.44 7.53
N TYR A 241 -5.75 -37.54 6.23
CA TYR A 241 -6.74 -38.48 5.72
C TYR A 241 -6.38 -39.93 6.06
N VAL A 242 -5.11 -40.31 5.93
CA VAL A 242 -4.62 -41.66 6.29
C VAL A 242 -4.76 -41.92 7.79
N ILE A 243 -4.51 -40.91 8.64
CA ILE A 243 -4.58 -41.03 10.11
C ILE A 243 -6.03 -41.03 10.63
N THR A 244 -6.95 -40.32 9.98
CA THR A 244 -8.30 -40.06 10.51
C THR A 244 -9.46 -40.68 9.74
N GLY A 245 -9.26 -41.04 8.47
CA GLY A 245 -10.30 -41.59 7.60
C GLY A 245 -11.37 -40.59 7.13
N GLU A 246 -11.29 -39.31 7.55
CA GLU A 246 -12.24 -38.27 7.16
C GLU A 246 -11.72 -37.43 5.99
N LYS A 247 -12.51 -37.35 4.90
CA LYS A 247 -12.32 -36.28 3.90
C LYS A 247 -12.81 -34.98 4.51
N ARG A 248 -11.90 -34.05 4.80
CA ARG A 248 -12.29 -32.66 5.09
C ARG A 248 -12.96 -32.12 3.82
N ASN A 249 -14.19 -31.63 3.96
CA ASN A 249 -15.09 -31.31 2.86
C ASN A 249 -14.63 -30.04 2.14
N GLU A 250 -13.65 -30.15 1.25
CA GLU A 250 -13.32 -29.13 0.25
C GLU A 250 -13.28 -29.80 -1.12
N ARG A 251 -14.05 -29.24 -2.05
CA ARG A 251 -14.28 -29.79 -3.40
C ARG A 251 -13.00 -29.70 -4.25
N THR A 252 -12.04 -30.58 -3.98
CA THR A 252 -10.91 -30.82 -4.88
C THR A 252 -10.73 -32.31 -5.02
N GLN A 253 -11.05 -32.85 -6.21
CA GLN A 253 -10.77 -34.24 -6.53
C GLN A 253 -9.25 -34.47 -6.52
N VAL A 254 -8.73 -35.03 -5.45
CA VAL A 254 -7.35 -35.55 -5.42
C VAL A 254 -7.33 -36.87 -6.20
N LYS A 255 -6.80 -36.84 -7.43
CA LYS A 255 -6.38 -38.06 -8.14
C LYS A 255 -5.07 -38.55 -7.50
N LEU A 256 -5.17 -39.48 -6.56
CA LEU A 256 -4.02 -40.22 -6.04
C LEU A 256 -3.61 -41.27 -7.08
N SER A 257 -2.58 -40.98 -7.88
CA SER A 257 -1.84 -42.02 -8.60
C SER A 257 -0.87 -42.69 -7.62
N VAL A 258 -1.28 -43.84 -7.08
CA VAL A 258 -0.43 -44.74 -6.30
C VAL A 258 0.54 -45.39 -7.27
N VAL A 259 1.81 -44.99 -7.23
CA VAL A 259 2.89 -45.75 -7.87
C VAL A 259 3.19 -46.94 -6.96
N TYR A 260 2.71 -48.12 -7.35
CA TYR A 260 3.20 -49.37 -6.79
C TYR A 260 4.63 -49.57 -7.28
N LEU A 261 5.61 -49.47 -6.37
CA LEU A 261 6.90 -50.12 -6.58
C LEU A 261 6.66 -51.62 -6.40
N ASP A 262 6.28 -52.26 -7.49
CA ASP A 262 6.13 -53.71 -7.56
C ASP A 262 7.53 -54.31 -7.48
N GLY A 263 7.83 -54.94 -6.35
CA GLY A 263 9.03 -55.72 -6.17
C GLY A 263 8.95 -57.00 -6.99
N LYS A 264 9.96 -57.24 -7.83
CA LYS A 264 10.28 -58.58 -8.32
C LYS A 264 11.79 -58.82 -8.28
N TYR A 265 12.13 -59.72 -7.36
CA TYR A 265 13.30 -60.60 -7.18
C TYR A 265 14.69 -59.97 -7.04
#